data_AF-J6EQ07-F1
#
_entry.id   AF-J6EQ07-F1
#
_cell.length_a   1.000
_cell.length_b   1.000
_cell.length_c   1.000
_cell.angle_alpha   90.00
_cell.angle_beta   90.00
_cell.angle_gamma   90.00
#
_symmetry.space_group_name_H-M   'P 1'
#
loop_
_entity.id
_entity.type
_entity.pdbx_description
1 polymer ?
#
loop_
_entity_poly.entity_id
_entity_poly.type
_entity_poly.pdbx_seq_one_letter_code
_entity_poly.pdbx_strand_id
1 'polypeptide(L)'
;MSRNSAAGLENTLFQLKFTSKQLQKQANKASKEEKQETNKLKRALNENEEISRIYASNAIRKKNERLQLLKLASRVDSVASRVQTAVTMRQVSASMGQVCKGMDRALQNMNLQQITMIMDKFEQQFEDLDTSVNVYEDMGVNSDAMLVDNDKVDELMNKVADENGMELKQSAKLDNVPEIKANEVNADDEKEDKLAQRLRALRG
;
A
#
# COMPACT_ATOMS: atom_id res chain seq x y z
N MET A 1 -1.71 25.30 34.40
CA MET A 1 -2.99 24.67 34.02
C MET A 1 -2.94 24.23 32.56
N SER A 2 -2.47 23.01 32.27
CA SER A 2 -2.52 22.42 30.93
C SER A 2 -3.57 21.31 30.95
N ARG A 3 -4.84 21.67 30.71
CA ARG A 3 -5.92 20.68 30.60
C ARG A 3 -5.82 20.02 29.23
N ASN A 4 -5.37 18.77 29.22
CA ASN A 4 -5.93 17.70 28.40
C ASN A 4 -6.06 17.90 26.88
N SER A 5 -5.17 18.68 26.25
CA SER A 5 -5.20 18.88 24.78
C SER A 5 -4.99 17.59 23.98
N ALA A 6 -4.37 16.56 24.57
CA ALA A 6 -4.21 15.22 23.98
C ALA A 6 -5.55 14.50 23.84
N ALA A 7 -6.28 14.37 24.96
CA ALA A 7 -7.62 13.80 24.98
C ALA A 7 -8.59 14.61 24.11
N GLY A 8 -8.39 15.93 24.01
CA GLY A 8 -9.16 16.80 23.12
C GLY A 8 -8.98 16.46 21.64
N LEU A 9 -7.74 16.24 21.17
CA LEU A 9 -7.46 15.87 19.79
C LEU A 9 -7.95 14.46 19.45
N GLU A 10 -7.77 13.49 20.34
CA GLU A 10 -8.28 12.13 20.16
C GLU A 10 -9.82 12.09 20.14
N ASN A 11 -10.48 12.85 21.02
CA ASN A 11 -11.94 12.94 21.02
C ASN A 11 -12.47 13.64 19.76
N THR A 12 -11.78 14.70 19.31
CA THR A 12 -12.10 15.39 18.05
C THR A 12 -11.95 14.44 16.86
N LEU A 13 -10.87 13.66 16.83
CA LEU A 13 -10.63 12.65 15.80
C LEU A 13 -11.73 11.58 15.78
N PHE A 14 -12.14 11.08 16.95
CA PHE A 14 -13.26 10.15 17.07
C PHE A 14 -14.55 10.78 16.53
N GLN A 15 -14.85 12.00 16.93
CA GLN A 15 -16.07 12.70 16.50
C GLN A 15 -16.08 12.99 14.99
N LEU A 16 -14.93 13.33 14.41
CA LEU A 16 -14.78 13.50 12.96
C LEU A 16 -14.98 12.18 12.20
N LYS A 17 -14.36 11.08 12.64
CA LYS A 17 -14.57 9.76 12.02
C LYS A 17 -16.01 9.29 12.15
N PHE A 18 -16.63 9.49 13.30
CA PHE A 18 -18.02 9.18 13.54
C PHE A 18 -18.94 9.97 12.60
N THR A 19 -18.72 11.29 12.50
CA THR A 19 -19.47 12.18 11.61
C THR A 19 -19.29 11.78 10.14
N SER A 20 -18.07 11.46 9.70
CA SER A 20 -17.78 10.94 8.35
C SER A 20 -18.63 9.70 8.04
N LYS A 21 -18.64 8.69 8.93
CA LYS A 21 -19.47 7.49 8.78
C LYS A 21 -20.97 7.79 8.82
N GLN A 22 -21.40 8.70 9.69
CA GLN A 22 -22.80 9.09 9.78
C GLN A 22 -23.28 9.74 8.48
N LEU A 23 -22.47 10.63 7.88
CA LEU A 23 -22.74 11.26 6.59
C LEU A 23 -22.76 10.22 5.45
N GLN A 24 -21.83 9.27 5.42
CA GLN A 24 -21.87 8.16 4.46
C GLN A 24 -23.15 7.33 4.58
N LYS A 25 -23.59 7.03 5.81
CA LYS A 25 -24.84 6.30 6.05
C LYS A 25 -26.06 7.09 5.57
N GLN A 26 -26.10 8.40 5.80
CA GLN A 26 -27.15 9.28 5.28
C GLN A 26 -27.13 9.35 3.75
N ALA A 27 -25.95 9.44 3.13
CA ALA A 27 -25.81 9.39 1.67
C ALA A 27 -26.34 8.07 1.08
N ASN A 28 -26.04 6.95 1.73
CA ASN A 28 -26.56 5.64 1.34
C ASN A 28 -28.08 5.54 1.51
N LYS A 29 -28.64 6.16 2.55
CA LYS A 29 -30.09 6.26 2.73
C LYS A 29 -30.73 7.08 1.61
N ALA A 30 -30.18 8.25 1.29
CA ALA A 30 -30.63 9.07 0.17
C ALA A 30 -30.55 8.32 -1.17
N SER A 31 -29.54 7.46 -1.37
CA SER A 31 -29.47 6.59 -2.55
C SER A 31 -30.59 5.55 -2.63
N LYS A 32 -31.01 4.98 -1.49
CA LYS A 32 -32.14 4.05 -1.46
C LYS A 32 -33.45 4.77 -1.76
N GLU A 33 -33.64 5.96 -1.20
CA GLU A 33 -34.80 6.81 -1.50
C GLU A 33 -34.83 7.24 -2.98
N GLU A 34 -33.68 7.62 -3.57
CA GLU A 34 -33.54 7.88 -5.01
C GLU A 34 -33.99 6.68 -5.86
N LYS A 35 -33.56 5.46 -5.50
CA LYS A 35 -33.99 4.23 -6.20
C LYS A 35 -35.49 3.96 -6.06
N GLN A 36 -36.08 4.28 -4.91
CA GLN A 36 -37.52 4.12 -4.71
C GLN A 36 -38.32 5.10 -5.58
N GLU A 37 -37.91 6.38 -5.62
CA GLU A 37 -38.59 7.39 -6.45
C GLU A 37 -38.41 7.13 -7.95
N THR A 38 -37.25 6.64 -8.39
CA THR A 38 -37.05 6.21 -9.79
C THR A 38 -37.90 4.99 -10.15
N ASN A 39 -38.12 4.05 -9.22
CA ASN A 39 -39.03 2.93 -9.45
C ASN A 39 -40.50 3.39 -9.53
N LYS A 40 -40.91 4.36 -8.70
CA LYS A 40 -42.24 4.99 -8.80
C LYS A 40 -42.41 5.75 -10.11
N LEU A 41 -41.39 6.49 -10.55
CA LEU A 41 -41.35 7.16 -11.86
C LEU A 41 -41.58 6.17 -13.01
N LYS A 42 -40.88 5.03 -13.00
CA LYS A 42 -41.04 3.99 -14.04
C LYS A 42 -42.47 3.45 -14.12
N ARG A 43 -43.18 3.39 -12.98
CA ARG A 43 -44.59 2.94 -12.93
C ARG A 43 -45.54 4.03 -13.40
N ALA A 44 -45.33 5.27 -12.97
CA ALA A 44 -46.19 6.41 -13.28
C ALA A 44 -46.05 6.92 -14.72
N LEU A 45 -44.96 6.58 -15.43
CA LEU A 45 -44.65 7.06 -16.78
C LEU A 45 -45.77 6.81 -17.80
N ASN A 46 -46.52 5.72 -17.63
CA ASN A 46 -47.55 5.30 -18.57
C ASN A 46 -48.96 5.81 -18.21
N GLU A 47 -49.17 6.28 -16.98
CA GLU A 47 -50.50 6.66 -16.48
C GLU A 47 -50.69 8.18 -16.44
N ASN A 48 -49.68 8.94 -16.00
CA ASN A 48 -49.86 10.37 -15.78
C ASN A 48 -48.54 11.16 -15.85
N GLU A 49 -48.48 12.14 -16.76
CA GLU A 49 -47.27 12.91 -17.05
C GLU A 49 -46.89 13.86 -15.89
N GLU A 50 -47.88 14.48 -15.24
CA GLU A 50 -47.64 15.40 -14.12
C GLU A 50 -47.07 14.67 -12.89
N ILE A 51 -47.61 13.50 -12.56
CA ILE A 51 -47.13 12.67 -11.44
C ILE A 51 -45.69 12.19 -11.72
N SER A 52 -45.42 11.81 -12.97
CA SER A 52 -44.08 11.43 -13.41
C SER A 52 -43.09 12.58 -13.26
N ARG A 53 -43.46 13.81 -13.61
CA ARG A 53 -42.61 15.00 -13.44
C ARG A 53 -42.25 15.25 -11.97
N ILE A 54 -43.18 15.03 -11.04
CA ILE A 54 -42.94 15.15 -9.59
C ILE A 54 -41.95 14.09 -9.10
N TYR A 55 -42.14 12.82 -9.46
CA TYR A 55 -41.21 11.75 -9.06
C TYR A 55 -39.82 11.92 -9.66
N ALA A 56 -39.72 12.40 -10.90
CA ALA A 56 -38.43 12.73 -11.52
C ALA A 56 -37.71 13.87 -10.76
N SER A 57 -38.42 14.95 -10.42
CA SER A 57 -37.86 16.06 -9.64
C SER A 57 -37.37 15.60 -8.26
N ASN A 58 -38.16 14.78 -7.56
CA ASN A 58 -37.79 14.21 -6.27
C ASN A 58 -36.54 13.31 -6.36
N ALA A 59 -36.45 12.47 -7.39
CA ALA A 59 -35.28 11.63 -7.64
C ALA A 59 -34.01 12.47 -7.88
N ILE A 60 -34.10 13.52 -8.71
CA ILE A 60 -32.97 14.44 -8.96
C ILE A 60 -32.55 15.16 -7.67
N ARG A 61 -33.52 15.64 -6.88
CA ARG A 61 -33.24 16.28 -5.58
C ARG A 61 -32.49 15.32 -4.65
N LYS A 62 -32.93 14.07 -4.53
CA LYS A 62 -32.27 13.04 -3.71
C LYS A 62 -30.89 12.65 -4.21
N LYS A 63 -30.69 12.61 -5.53
CA LYS A 63 -29.37 12.40 -6.15
C LYS A 63 -28.40 13.53 -5.81
N ASN A 64 -28.86 14.78 -5.87
CA ASN A 64 -28.05 15.95 -5.52
C ASN A 64 -27.72 15.98 -4.03
N GLU A 65 -28.69 15.69 -3.17
CA GLU A 65 -28.50 15.53 -1.72
C GLU A 65 -27.43 14.47 -1.41
N ARG A 66 -27.53 13.29 -2.05
CA ARG A 66 -26.52 12.21 -1.92
C ARG A 66 -25.12 12.69 -2.31
N LEU A 67 -24.99 13.38 -3.45
CA LEU A 67 -23.69 13.88 -3.92
C LEU A 67 -23.09 14.90 -2.96
N GLN A 68 -23.90 15.80 -2.41
CA GLN A 68 -23.45 16.78 -1.42
C GLN A 68 -22.99 16.10 -0.12
N LEU A 69 -23.78 15.16 0.40
CA LEU A 69 -23.42 14.38 1.59
C LEU A 69 -22.12 13.59 1.40
N LEU A 70 -21.93 12.96 0.23
CA LEU A 70 -20.72 12.20 -0.07
C LEU A 70 -19.48 13.11 -0.18
N LYS A 71 -19.63 14.28 -0.81
CA LYS A 71 -18.55 15.29 -0.86
C LYS A 71 -18.19 15.77 0.54
N LEU A 72 -19.18 16.05 1.39
CA LEU A 72 -18.93 16.48 2.77
C LEU A 72 -18.26 15.36 3.58
N ALA A 73 -18.73 14.12 3.46
CA ALA A 73 -18.13 12.97 4.12
C ALA A 73 -16.66 12.79 3.72
N SER A 74 -16.34 12.85 2.42
CA SER A 74 -14.96 12.75 1.92
C SER A 74 -14.06 13.87 2.46
N ARG A 75 -14.56 15.11 2.53
CA ARG A 75 -13.82 16.23 3.12
C ARG A 75 -13.56 16.02 4.61
N VAL A 76 -14.57 15.60 5.37
CA VAL A 76 -14.43 15.30 6.81
C VAL A 76 -13.45 14.15 7.04
N ASP A 77 -13.50 13.11 6.21
CA ASP A 77 -12.60 11.96 6.28
C ASP A 77 -11.14 12.35 6.01
N SER A 78 -10.91 13.20 5.00
CA SER A 78 -9.57 13.73 4.71
C SER A 78 -9.01 14.53 5.89
N VAL A 79 -9.84 15.37 6.53
CA VAL A 79 -9.44 16.11 7.74
C VAL A 79 -9.17 15.14 8.90
N ALA A 80 -10.02 14.13 9.09
CA ALA A 80 -9.82 13.11 10.13
C ALA A 80 -8.51 12.32 9.92
N SER A 81 -8.15 12.00 8.67
CA SER A 81 -6.89 11.32 8.33
C SER A 81 -5.68 12.19 8.70
N ARG A 82 -5.70 13.49 8.37
CA ARG A 82 -4.63 14.42 8.78
C ARG A 82 -4.51 14.54 10.30
N VAL A 83 -5.63 14.62 11.01
CA VAL A 83 -5.64 14.65 12.48
C VAL A 83 -5.12 13.34 13.06
N GLN A 84 -5.46 12.19 12.48
CA GLN A 84 -4.92 10.89 12.89
C GLN A 84 -3.39 10.88 12.79
N THR A 85 -2.83 11.32 11.66
CA THR A 85 -1.38 11.40 11.47
C THR A 85 -0.74 12.31 12.52
N ALA A 86 -1.33 13.46 12.81
CA ALA A 86 -0.82 14.37 13.84
C ALA A 86 -0.86 13.76 15.25
N VAL A 87 -1.93 13.04 15.60
CA VAL A 87 -2.04 12.31 16.87
C VAL A 87 -0.97 11.21 16.96
N THR A 88 -0.81 10.42 15.91
CA THR A 88 0.20 9.35 15.87
C THR A 88 1.62 9.90 15.94
N MET A 89 1.94 10.95 15.17
CA MET A 89 3.25 11.61 15.24
C MET A 89 3.54 12.15 16.63
N ARG A 90 2.56 12.76 17.29
CA ARG A 90 2.70 13.23 18.66
C ARG A 90 3.00 12.08 19.63
N GLN A 91 2.29 10.96 19.50
CA GLN A 91 2.53 9.78 20.33
C GLN A 91 3.94 9.23 20.13
N VAL A 92 4.40 9.14 18.88
CA VAL A 92 5.78 8.74 18.54
C VAL A 92 6.79 9.69 19.15
N SER A 93 6.61 11.02 19.02
CA SER A 93 7.50 12.00 19.64
C SER A 93 7.54 11.89 21.17
N ALA A 94 6.41 11.58 21.81
CA ALA A 94 6.36 11.37 23.25
C ALA A 94 7.12 10.11 23.67
N SER A 95 6.94 8.99 22.96
CA SER A 95 7.67 7.75 23.18
C SER A 95 9.18 7.93 22.95
N MET A 96 9.56 8.63 21.88
CA MET A 96 10.97 8.92 21.58
C MET A 96 11.59 9.81 22.65
N GLY A 97 10.84 10.79 23.17
CA GLY A 97 11.28 11.58 24.32
C GLY A 97 11.49 10.76 25.60
N GLN A 98 10.67 9.73 25.84
CA GLN A 98 10.89 8.80 26.95
C GLN A 98 12.12 7.91 26.72
N VAL A 99 12.32 7.40 25.51
CA VAL A 99 13.49 6.60 25.14
C VAL A 99 14.77 7.42 25.28
N CYS A 100 14.81 8.65 24.77
CA CYS A 100 15.98 9.53 24.93
C CYS A 100 16.31 9.77 26.41
N LYS A 101 15.31 10.03 27.26
CA LYS A 101 15.53 10.16 28.71
C LYS A 101 16.03 8.88 29.37
N GLY A 102 15.53 7.72 28.94
CA GLY A 102 16.02 6.42 29.40
C GLY A 102 17.46 6.17 28.97
N MET A 103 17.80 6.56 27.74
CA MET A 103 19.13 6.45 27.17
C MET A 103 20.12 7.41 27.86
N ASP A 104 19.75 8.67 28.13
CA ASP A 104 20.56 9.62 28.88
C ASP A 104 20.92 9.08 30.27
N ARG A 105 19.96 8.42 30.94
CA ARG A 105 20.17 7.80 32.25
C ARG A 105 21.03 6.54 32.17
N ALA A 106 20.88 5.74 31.13
CA ALA A 106 21.72 4.57 30.87
C ALA A 106 23.17 4.98 30.54
N LEU A 107 23.35 6.04 29.75
CA LEU A 107 24.66 6.62 29.42
C LEU A 107 25.36 7.22 30.64
N GLN A 108 24.62 7.80 31.59
CA GLN A 108 25.19 8.26 32.87
C GLN A 108 25.69 7.12 33.76
N ASN A 109 25.06 5.94 33.67
CA ASN A 109 25.46 4.74 34.42
C ASN A 109 26.40 3.82 33.62
N MET A 110 26.73 4.16 32.38
CA MET A 110 27.68 3.40 31.56
C MET A 110 29.10 3.61 32.09
N ASN A 111 29.53 2.71 32.97
CA ASN A 111 30.93 2.62 33.35
C ASN A 111 31.73 2.09 32.15
N LEU A 112 32.66 2.88 31.63
CA LEU A 112 33.56 2.51 30.54
C LEU A 112 34.20 1.13 30.75
N GLN A 113 34.50 0.73 32.00
CA GLN A 113 35.07 -0.59 32.30
C GLN A 113 34.15 -1.76 31.94
N GLN A 114 32.83 -1.63 32.11
CA GLN A 114 31.90 -2.69 31.72
C GLN A 114 31.74 -2.79 30.20
N ILE A 115 31.84 -1.66 29.49
CA ILE A 115 31.81 -1.65 28.02
C ILE A 115 33.06 -2.35 27.47
N THR A 116 34.24 -2.06 28.01
CA THR A 116 35.48 -2.76 27.62
C THR A 116 35.36 -4.27 27.85
N MET A 117 34.84 -4.70 29.01
CA MET A 117 34.67 -6.12 29.31
C MET A 117 33.63 -6.83 28.42
N ILE A 118 32.59 -6.11 27.98
CA ILE A 118 31.59 -6.65 27.03
C ILE A 118 32.17 -6.70 25.61
N MET A 119 32.99 -5.73 25.21
CA MET A 119 33.68 -5.76 23.91
C MET A 119 34.69 -6.91 23.82
N ASP A 120 35.48 -7.15 24.87
CA ASP A 120 36.40 -8.30 24.91
C ASP A 120 35.64 -9.64 24.79
N LYS A 121 34.47 -9.76 25.42
CA LYS A 121 33.59 -10.94 25.28
C LYS A 121 32.92 -11.05 23.92
N PHE A 122 32.59 -9.91 23.30
CA PHE A 122 32.01 -9.88 21.95
C PHE A 122 33.05 -10.33 20.92
N GLU A 123 34.29 -9.88 21.04
CA GLU A 123 35.40 -10.28 20.15
C GLU A 123 35.66 -11.79 20.25
N GLN A 124 35.69 -12.36 21.46
CA GLN A 124 35.74 -13.82 21.65
C GLN A 124 34.56 -14.56 21.01
N GLN A 125 33.32 -14.08 21.20
CA GLN A 125 32.15 -14.74 20.61
C GLN A 125 32.08 -14.59 19.09
N PHE A 126 32.61 -13.51 18.54
CA PHE A 126 32.67 -13.30 17.10
C PHE A 126 33.75 -14.16 16.45
N GLU A 127 34.90 -14.36 17.11
CA GLU A 127 35.94 -15.31 16.69
C GLU A 127 35.43 -16.77 16.74
N ASP A 128 34.66 -17.13 17.76
CA ASP A 128 33.99 -18.45 17.85
C ASP A 128 32.93 -18.64 16.74
N LEU A 129 32.21 -17.57 16.38
CA LEU A 129 31.22 -17.64 15.32
C LEU A 129 31.87 -17.72 13.93
N ASP A 130 32.91 -16.93 13.67
CA ASP A 130 33.67 -16.97 12.42
C ASP A 130 34.32 -18.35 12.22
N THR A 131 34.92 -18.93 13.27
CA THR A 131 35.42 -20.32 13.20
C THR A 131 34.32 -21.34 12.94
N SER A 132 33.11 -21.17 13.48
CA SER A 132 31.97 -22.05 13.22
C SER A 132 31.39 -21.91 11.80
N VAL A 133 31.36 -20.69 11.24
CA VAL A 133 30.91 -20.42 9.87
C VAL A 133 31.91 -20.96 8.87
N ASN A 134 33.21 -20.83 9.12
CA ASN A 134 34.25 -21.46 8.27
C ASN A 134 34.12 -22.99 8.25
N VAL A 135 33.79 -23.64 9.37
CA VAL A 135 33.51 -25.09 9.41
C VAL A 135 32.18 -25.44 8.72
N TYR A 136 31.16 -24.58 8.83
CA TYR A 136 29.86 -24.78 8.19
C TYR A 136 29.91 -24.55 6.67
N GLU A 137 30.70 -23.59 6.19
CA GLU A 137 30.90 -23.33 4.76
C GLU A 137 31.68 -24.48 4.09
N ASP A 138 32.71 -25.04 4.77
CA ASP A 138 33.44 -26.23 4.30
C ASP A 138 32.55 -27.50 4.29
N MET A 139 31.50 -27.54 5.11
CA MET A 139 30.49 -28.62 5.12
C MET A 139 29.26 -28.36 4.21
N GLY A 140 28.96 -27.10 3.86
CA GLY A 140 27.68 -26.65 3.29
C GLY A 140 27.62 -26.54 1.77
N VAL A 141 28.77 -26.41 1.09
CA VAL A 141 28.83 -26.32 -0.39
C VAL A 141 28.23 -27.54 -1.10
N ASN A 142 28.04 -28.67 -0.39
CA ASN A 142 27.44 -29.87 -0.95
C ASN A 142 25.90 -29.97 -0.80
N SER A 143 25.25 -29.11 0.01
CA SER A 143 23.82 -29.30 0.36
C SER A 143 22.85 -28.19 -0.11
N ASP A 144 23.34 -27.03 -0.54
CA ASP A 144 22.47 -25.88 -0.88
C ASP A 144 21.90 -25.89 -2.30
N ALA A 145 22.45 -26.72 -3.20
CA ALA A 145 21.96 -26.86 -4.58
C ALA A 145 20.55 -27.48 -4.71
N MET A 146 19.95 -27.96 -3.61
CA MET A 146 18.62 -28.59 -3.60
C MET A 146 17.48 -27.67 -3.12
N LEU A 147 17.78 -26.51 -2.51
CA LEU A 147 16.72 -25.68 -1.88
C LEU A 147 16.22 -24.52 -2.74
N VAL A 148 17.00 -24.07 -3.73
CA VAL A 148 16.60 -22.99 -4.64
C VAL A 148 16.10 -23.58 -5.95
N ASP A 149 14.78 -23.65 -6.06
CA ASP A 149 14.07 -24.05 -7.28
C ASP A 149 14.23 -22.94 -8.35
N ASN A 150 15.23 -23.10 -9.21
CA ASN A 150 15.63 -22.09 -10.20
C ASN A 150 14.45 -21.64 -11.10
N ASP A 151 13.50 -22.52 -11.39
CA ASP A 151 12.32 -22.21 -12.21
C ASP A 151 11.46 -21.09 -11.60
N LYS A 152 11.36 -21.02 -10.26
CA LYS A 152 10.58 -19.96 -9.58
C LYS A 152 11.28 -18.62 -9.57
N VAL A 153 12.61 -18.62 -9.61
CA VAL A 153 13.42 -17.40 -9.69
C VAL A 153 13.29 -16.80 -11.09
N ASP A 154 13.33 -17.64 -12.12
CA ASP A 154 13.15 -17.21 -13.51
C ASP A 154 11.71 -16.70 -13.78
N GLU A 155 10.69 -17.35 -13.20
CA GLU A 155 9.30 -16.85 -13.30
C GLU A 155 9.12 -15.48 -12.64
N LEU A 156 9.76 -15.25 -11.50
CA LEU A 156 9.72 -13.95 -10.80
C LEU A 156 10.45 -12.86 -11.60
N MET A 157 11.62 -13.18 -12.16
CA MET A 157 12.37 -12.27 -13.04
C MET A 157 11.57 -11.87 -14.28
N ASN A 158 10.89 -12.83 -14.92
CA ASN A 158 10.05 -12.57 -16.09
C ASN A 158 8.83 -11.68 -15.73
N LYS A 159 8.16 -11.93 -14.60
CA LYS A 159 7.05 -11.09 -14.13
C LYS A 159 7.47 -9.63 -13.89
N VAL A 160 8.63 -9.43 -13.25
CA VAL A 160 9.17 -8.09 -12.98
C VAL A 160 9.62 -7.39 -14.28
N ALA A 161 10.12 -8.15 -15.26
CA ALA A 161 10.47 -7.61 -16.57
C ALA A 161 9.23 -7.17 -17.37
N ASP A 162 8.14 -7.94 -17.34
CA ASP A 162 6.88 -7.61 -18.01
C ASP A 162 6.22 -6.35 -17.43
N GLU A 163 6.19 -6.20 -16.11
CA GLU A 163 5.64 -5.01 -15.45
C GLU A 163 6.41 -3.74 -15.84
N ASN A 164 7.75 -3.79 -15.84
CA ASN A 164 8.59 -2.66 -16.27
C ASN A 164 8.47 -2.39 -17.78
N GLY A 165 8.34 -3.43 -18.61
CA GLY A 165 8.13 -3.30 -20.05
C GLY A 165 6.77 -2.68 -20.42
N MET A 166 5.74 -2.94 -19.60
CA MET A 166 4.42 -2.31 -19.75
C MET A 166 4.42 -0.84 -19.32
N GLU A 167 5.15 -0.45 -18.27
CA GLU A 167 5.30 0.97 -17.90
C GLU A 167 6.04 1.79 -18.98
N LEU A 168 7.05 1.19 -19.63
CA LEU A 168 7.76 1.83 -20.76
C LEU A 168 6.86 2.00 -22.00
N LYS A 169 5.97 1.03 -22.29
CA LYS A 169 4.97 1.12 -23.37
C LYS A 169 3.82 2.08 -23.05
N GLN A 170 3.41 2.18 -21.77
CA GLN A 170 2.37 3.09 -21.31
C GLN A 170 2.85 4.56 -21.38
N SER A 171 4.12 4.81 -21.06
CA SER A 171 4.74 6.15 -21.13
C SER A 171 5.04 6.60 -22.58
N ALA A 172 5.23 5.67 -23.52
CA ALA A 172 5.45 5.99 -24.94
C ALA A 172 4.15 6.24 -25.75
N LYS A 173 2.95 6.07 -25.17
CA LYS A 173 1.66 6.10 -25.89
C LYS A 173 0.89 7.42 -25.84
N LEU A 174 1.57 8.58 -25.82
CA LEU A 174 0.92 9.89 -25.68
C LEU A 174 1.26 10.97 -26.74
N ASP A 175 1.92 10.66 -27.87
CA ASP A 175 2.01 11.64 -28.97
C ASP A 175 1.80 11.02 -30.37
N ASN A 176 0.63 11.35 -30.96
CA ASN A 176 0.26 11.50 -32.39
C ASN A 176 0.68 10.47 -33.48
N VAL A 177 -0.30 9.65 -33.95
CA VAL A 177 -0.74 9.24 -35.35
C VAL A 177 0.33 8.88 -36.44
N PRO A 178 0.16 7.92 -37.43
CA PRO A 178 -0.98 7.08 -37.87
C PRO A 178 -0.73 5.54 -37.98
N GLU A 179 -1.82 4.82 -38.28
CA GLU A 179 -1.97 3.39 -38.61
C GLU A 179 -1.02 2.88 -39.73
N ILE A 180 -0.27 1.79 -39.46
CA ILE A 180 0.37 0.95 -40.49
C ILE A 180 0.18 -0.53 -40.12
N LYS A 181 -0.28 -1.31 -41.11
CA LYS A 181 -0.53 -2.75 -41.06
C LYS A 181 0.76 -3.57 -40.89
N ALA A 182 0.61 -4.67 -40.14
CA ALA A 182 1.30 -5.96 -40.22
C ALA A 182 2.82 -6.02 -39.99
N ASN A 183 3.23 -6.68 -38.90
CA ASN A 183 3.99 -7.93 -39.00
C ASN A 183 4.05 -8.64 -37.64
N GLU A 184 3.56 -9.87 -37.59
CA GLU A 184 3.96 -10.85 -36.58
C GLU A 184 5.45 -11.13 -36.80
N VAL A 185 6.27 -11.02 -35.75
CA VAL A 185 7.65 -11.52 -35.80
C VAL A 185 7.95 -12.23 -34.48
N ASN A 186 8.01 -13.56 -34.58
CA ASN A 186 8.53 -14.49 -33.61
C ASN A 186 9.95 -14.06 -33.20
N ALA A 187 10.10 -13.51 -32.00
CA ALA A 187 11.39 -13.05 -31.47
C ALA A 187 11.95 -13.97 -30.37
N ASP A 188 11.19 -14.99 -29.94
CA ASP A 188 11.61 -15.93 -28.89
C ASP A 188 12.38 -17.14 -29.45
N ASP A 189 12.00 -17.69 -30.61
CA ASP A 189 12.67 -18.86 -31.19
C ASP A 189 14.16 -18.60 -31.52
N GLU A 190 14.54 -17.38 -31.93
CA GLU A 190 15.94 -17.06 -32.26
C GLU A 190 16.86 -17.00 -31.02
N LYS A 191 16.31 -16.75 -29.83
CA LYS A 191 17.10 -16.66 -28.59
C LYS A 191 17.37 -18.04 -28.02
N GLU A 192 16.40 -18.94 -28.10
CA GLU A 192 16.55 -20.33 -27.67
C GLU A 192 17.59 -21.08 -28.51
N ASP A 193 17.58 -20.89 -29.84
CA ASP A 193 18.55 -21.53 -30.74
C ASP A 193 20.01 -21.07 -30.50
N LYS A 194 20.21 -19.77 -30.22
CA LYS A 194 21.54 -19.22 -29.93
C LYS A 194 22.08 -19.68 -28.58
N LEU A 195 21.20 -19.91 -27.59
CA LEU A 195 21.59 -20.41 -26.29
C LEU A 195 21.94 -21.91 -26.35
N ALA A 196 21.14 -22.70 -27.07
CA ALA A 196 21.40 -24.12 -27.32
C ALA A 196 22.75 -24.34 -28.03
N GLN A 197 23.08 -23.46 -28.98
CA GLN A 197 24.36 -23.52 -29.70
C GLN A 197 25.56 -23.18 -28.81
N ARG A 198 25.43 -22.20 -27.89
CA ARG A 198 26.48 -21.85 -26.91
C ARG A 198 26.70 -22.95 -25.87
N LEU A 199 25.64 -23.61 -25.41
CA LEU A 199 25.74 -24.72 -24.46
C LEU A 199 26.43 -25.95 -25.08
N ARG A 200 26.22 -26.18 -26.39
CA ARG A 200 26.89 -27.26 -27.12
C ARG A 200 28.39 -27.01 -27.29
N ALA A 201 28.79 -25.75 -27.45
CA ALA A 201 30.19 -25.33 -27.55
C ALA A 201 30.97 -25.39 -26.23
N LEU A 202 30.28 -25.44 -25.08
CA LEU A 202 30.90 -25.59 -23.76
C LEU A 202 30.97 -27.05 -23.26
N ARG A 203 30.31 -27.98 -23.96
CA ARG A 203 30.27 -29.42 -23.63
C ARG A 203 31.11 -30.31 -24.57
N GLY A 204 31.77 -29.72 -25.57
CA GLY A 204 32.76 -30.37 -26.42
C GLY A 204 34.14 -29.77 -26.16
#